data_AF-A0A7V3QXY2-F1
#
_entry.id   AF-A0A7V3QXY2-F1
#
_cell.length_a   1.000
_cell.length_b   1.000
_cell.length_c   1.000
_cell.angle_alpha   90.00
_cell.angle_beta   90.00
_cell.angle_gamma   90.00
#
_symmetry.space_group_name_H-M   'P 1'
#
loop_
_entity.id
_entity.type
_entity.pdbx_description
1 polymer ?
#
loop_
_entity_poly.entity_id
_entity_poly.type
_entity_poly.pdbx_seq_one_letter_code
_entity_poly.pdbx_strand_id
1 'polypeptide(L)'
;MPGPNAGRDLASQRMNFQGRLNDLYERSLGSDPSHVAGAIRSLSEDYAEILKEEPERAAFHQIAARSLARAGDIKGGIRLIEEALREDGFNDSLTLNLGQFLAIEGHLAEARHVLEHGYLDHQTPAGAWLCIKALSRLAIEMHDGVLLKAEELLLSQKGYSSSVGEVLSARARLWWNESIQADTHLGSYDLAPEGEGIACLARWRLHEIQPDDVAAMTDSLRRNPDAAGECLIARAMARLSLGHPNAAVSDCLEAERRLSGRSPCEFWSYQTMQLAQACHATALLAAGRTQDAAALAQEILPSLHRGLLPYLLVRQVLASTKGGNR
;
A
#
# COMPACT_ATOMS: atom_id res chain seq x y z
N MET A 1 -20.00 -24.89 41.67
CA MET A 1 -19.18 -25.38 40.54
C MET A 1 -18.14 -24.33 40.24
N PRO A 2 -16.85 -24.67 40.08
CA PRO A 2 -15.88 -23.73 39.54
C PRO A 2 -16.36 -23.27 38.16
N GLY A 3 -16.33 -21.94 37.91
CA GLY A 3 -16.69 -21.38 36.61
C GLY A 3 -15.73 -21.84 35.50
N PRO A 4 -16.06 -21.60 34.21
CA PRO A 4 -15.26 -22.05 33.06
C PRO A 4 -13.80 -21.56 33.08
N ASN A 5 -13.48 -20.57 33.91
CA ASN A 5 -12.16 -19.94 34.01
C ASN A 5 -11.42 -20.25 35.33
N ALA A 6 -11.95 -21.16 36.16
CA ALA A 6 -11.33 -21.44 37.46
C ALA A 6 -9.93 -22.05 37.30
N GLY A 7 -8.91 -21.39 37.85
CA GLY A 7 -7.52 -21.85 37.81
C GLY A 7 -6.74 -21.48 36.55
N ARG A 8 -7.30 -20.68 35.64
CA ARG A 8 -6.60 -20.19 34.44
C ARG A 8 -6.38 -18.69 34.52
N ASP A 9 -5.13 -18.26 34.32
CA ASP A 9 -4.81 -16.85 34.10
C ASP A 9 -4.99 -16.50 32.62
N LEU A 10 -6.24 -16.25 32.22
CA LEU A 10 -6.58 -15.88 30.85
C LEU A 10 -5.91 -14.58 30.40
N ALA A 11 -5.58 -13.67 31.33
CA ALA A 11 -4.88 -12.43 30.98
C ALA A 11 -3.45 -12.73 30.49
N SER A 12 -2.71 -13.57 31.23
CA SER A 12 -1.39 -14.04 30.79
C SER A 12 -1.46 -14.85 29.50
N GLN A 13 -2.48 -15.68 29.31
CA GLN A 13 -2.64 -16.44 28.06
C GLN A 13 -2.92 -15.52 26.86
N ARG A 14 -3.75 -14.48 27.00
CA ARG A 14 -3.98 -13.47 25.94
C ARG A 14 -2.70 -12.70 25.61
N MET A 15 -1.93 -12.28 26.62
CA MET A 15 -0.65 -11.61 26.37
C MET A 15 0.32 -12.49 25.59
N ASN A 16 0.42 -13.78 25.95
CA ASN A 16 1.26 -14.73 25.23
C ASN A 16 0.77 -14.95 23.80
N PHE A 17 -0.55 -15.09 23.60
CA PHE A 17 -1.15 -15.22 22.28
C PHE A 17 -0.85 -14.02 21.37
N GLN A 18 -1.07 -12.81 21.87
CA GLN A 18 -0.77 -11.57 21.15
C GLN A 18 0.72 -11.45 20.82
N GLY A 19 1.61 -11.83 21.73
CA GLY A 19 3.04 -11.90 21.47
C GLY A 19 3.39 -12.87 20.33
N ARG A 20 2.73 -14.03 20.29
CA ARG A 20 2.94 -15.05 19.25
C ARG A 20 2.36 -14.63 17.89
N LEU A 21 1.23 -13.91 17.87
CA LEU A 21 0.70 -13.29 16.66
C LEU A 21 1.68 -12.26 16.08
N ASN A 22 2.23 -11.40 16.95
CA ASN A 22 3.22 -10.42 16.52
C ASN A 22 4.50 -11.09 15.97
N ASP A 23 5.01 -12.12 16.65
CA ASP A 23 6.15 -12.91 16.18
C ASP A 23 5.91 -13.55 14.81
N LEU A 24 4.70 -14.11 14.59
CA LEU A 24 4.29 -14.68 13.32
C LEU A 24 4.34 -13.62 12.21
N TYR A 25 3.77 -12.44 12.48
CA TYR A 25 3.73 -11.34 11.52
C TYR A 25 5.12 -10.83 11.16
N GLU A 26 5.97 -10.55 12.15
CA GLU A 26 7.32 -10.02 11.92
C GLU A 26 8.19 -11.01 11.12
N ARG A 27 8.11 -12.31 11.43
CA ARG A 27 8.92 -13.35 10.77
C ARG A 27 8.39 -13.78 9.42
N SER A 28 7.17 -13.40 9.04
CA SER A 28 6.54 -13.87 7.80
C SER A 28 7.19 -13.33 6.53
N LEU A 29 7.82 -12.15 6.58
CA LEU A 29 8.36 -11.50 5.39
C LEU A 29 9.53 -12.30 4.81
N GLY A 30 9.37 -12.78 3.57
CA GLY A 30 10.38 -13.58 2.89
C GLY A 30 10.54 -15.01 3.45
N SER A 31 9.66 -15.43 4.36
CA SER A 31 9.59 -16.82 4.81
C SER A 31 8.89 -17.71 3.79
N ASP A 32 9.16 -19.01 3.82
CA ASP A 32 8.41 -20.01 3.04
C ASP A 32 6.93 -20.02 3.49
N PRO A 33 5.96 -19.82 2.56
CA PRO A 33 4.53 -19.91 2.87
C PRO A 33 4.13 -21.17 3.62
N SER A 34 4.76 -22.30 3.33
CA SER A 34 4.45 -23.60 3.95
C SER A 34 4.79 -23.60 5.45
N HIS A 35 5.89 -22.94 5.83
CA HIS A 35 6.27 -22.78 7.24
C HIS A 35 5.31 -21.82 7.95
N VAL A 36 4.92 -20.72 7.31
CA VAL A 36 3.94 -19.77 7.87
C VAL A 36 2.59 -20.45 8.07
N ALA A 37 2.10 -21.21 7.09
CA ALA A 37 0.88 -21.99 7.20
C ALA A 37 0.96 -23.04 8.34
N GLY A 38 2.11 -23.69 8.52
CA GLY A 38 2.36 -24.58 9.66
C GLY A 38 2.30 -23.87 11.01
N ALA A 39 2.91 -22.70 11.12
CA ALA A 39 2.89 -21.88 12.32
C ALA A 39 1.47 -21.39 12.66
N ILE A 40 0.68 -20.99 11.65
CA ILE A 40 -0.74 -20.61 11.81
C ILE A 40 -1.55 -21.77 12.38
N ARG A 41 -1.39 -22.99 11.83
CA ARG A 41 -2.09 -24.18 12.36
C ARG A 41 -1.71 -24.47 13.81
N SER A 42 -0.41 -24.51 14.12
CA SER A 42 0.06 -24.71 15.50
C SER A 42 -0.51 -23.66 16.44
N LEU A 43 -0.55 -22.39 16.02
CA LEU A 43 -1.09 -21.31 16.85
C LEU A 43 -2.60 -21.46 17.09
N SER A 44 -3.35 -21.89 16.07
CA SER A 44 -4.79 -22.15 16.21
C SER A 44 -5.10 -23.31 17.18
N GLU A 45 -4.24 -24.33 17.20
CA GLU A 45 -4.36 -25.48 18.11
C GLU A 45 -3.98 -25.10 19.54
N ASP A 46 -2.83 -24.44 19.72
CA ASP A 46 -2.29 -24.04 21.03
C ASP A 46 -3.21 -23.07 21.78
N TYR A 47 -3.96 -22.23 21.05
CA TYR A 47 -4.79 -21.16 21.58
C TYR A 47 -6.29 -21.33 21.27
N ALA A 48 -6.75 -22.55 20.97
CA ALA A 48 -8.14 -22.83 20.62
C ALA A 48 -9.19 -22.29 21.62
N GLU A 49 -8.86 -22.27 22.92
CA GLU A 49 -9.76 -21.70 23.94
C GLU A 49 -9.86 -20.17 23.87
N ILE A 50 -8.76 -19.49 23.56
CA ILE A 50 -8.75 -18.02 23.36
C ILE A 50 -9.54 -17.66 22.10
N LEU A 51 -9.37 -18.45 21.03
CA LEU A 51 -10.05 -18.22 19.75
C LEU A 51 -11.56 -18.41 19.80
N LYS A 52 -12.14 -18.84 20.94
CA LYS A 52 -13.59 -18.76 21.16
C LYS A 52 -14.08 -17.33 21.32
N GLU A 53 -13.21 -16.42 21.79
CA GLU A 53 -13.51 -15.00 21.93
C GLU A 53 -13.44 -14.32 20.56
N GLU A 54 -14.55 -13.72 20.10
CA GLU A 54 -14.65 -13.11 18.78
C GLU A 54 -13.56 -12.06 18.49
N PRO A 55 -13.20 -11.15 19.42
CA PRO A 55 -12.13 -10.19 19.15
C PRO A 55 -10.76 -10.83 18.90
N GLU A 56 -10.46 -11.92 19.60
CA GLU A 56 -9.17 -12.62 19.47
C GLU A 56 -9.14 -13.48 18.19
N ARG A 57 -10.28 -14.05 17.80
CA ARG A 57 -10.43 -14.78 16.54
C ARG A 57 -10.33 -13.85 15.33
N ALA A 58 -10.98 -12.69 15.36
CA ALA A 58 -10.84 -11.69 14.30
C ALA A 58 -9.38 -11.21 14.16
N ALA A 59 -8.71 -10.91 15.28
CA ALA A 59 -7.29 -10.55 15.29
C ALA A 59 -6.40 -11.67 14.74
N PHE A 60 -6.66 -12.92 15.12
CA PHE A 60 -5.99 -14.10 14.57
C PHE A 60 -6.09 -14.16 13.05
N HIS A 61 -7.31 -14.14 12.51
CA HIS A 61 -7.53 -14.26 11.07
C HIS A 61 -6.89 -13.10 10.31
N GLN A 62 -6.99 -11.89 10.84
CA GLN A 62 -6.35 -10.72 10.25
C GLN A 62 -4.83 -10.89 10.15
N ILE A 63 -4.17 -11.28 11.25
CA ILE A 63 -2.70 -11.40 11.29
C ILE A 63 -2.22 -12.64 10.53
N ALA A 64 -2.92 -13.77 10.62
CA ALA A 64 -2.60 -14.99 9.90
C ALA A 64 -2.66 -14.76 8.38
N ALA A 65 -3.73 -14.12 7.89
CA ALA A 65 -3.90 -13.84 6.47
C ALA A 65 -2.83 -12.89 5.93
N ARG A 66 -2.51 -11.81 6.67
CA ARG A 66 -1.41 -10.89 6.30
C ARG A 66 -0.04 -11.56 6.34
N SER A 67 0.18 -12.47 7.28
CA SER A 67 1.43 -13.25 7.35
C SER A 67 1.59 -14.16 6.14
N LEU A 68 0.53 -14.82 5.68
CA LEU A 68 0.56 -15.61 4.44
C LEU A 68 0.87 -14.73 3.23
N ALA A 69 0.21 -13.57 3.12
CA ALA A 69 0.47 -12.61 2.04
C ALA A 69 1.94 -12.12 2.04
N ARG A 70 2.51 -11.82 3.22
CA ARG A 70 3.94 -11.43 3.37
C ARG A 70 4.93 -12.54 3.05
N ALA A 71 4.52 -13.81 3.17
CA ALA A 71 5.29 -14.95 2.72
C ALA A 71 5.15 -15.20 1.20
N GLY A 72 4.23 -14.51 0.53
CA GLY A 72 3.95 -14.67 -0.90
C GLY A 72 2.74 -15.56 -1.23
N ASP A 73 1.97 -16.01 -0.25
CA ASP A 73 0.72 -16.77 -0.45
C ASP A 73 -0.51 -15.89 -0.17
N ILE A 74 -0.72 -14.90 -1.04
CA ILE A 74 -1.89 -14.00 -0.96
C ILE A 74 -3.18 -14.79 -1.13
N LYS A 75 -3.21 -15.79 -2.02
CA LYS A 75 -4.38 -16.67 -2.24
C LYS A 75 -4.75 -17.46 -0.99
N GLY A 76 -3.77 -17.93 -0.22
CA GLY A 76 -3.99 -18.54 1.09
C GLY A 76 -4.58 -17.54 2.09
N GLY A 77 -4.06 -16.31 2.10
CA GLY A 77 -4.63 -15.22 2.89
C GLY A 77 -6.09 -14.92 2.54
N ILE A 78 -6.45 -14.88 1.25
CA ILE A 78 -7.82 -14.67 0.77
C ILE A 78 -8.74 -15.77 1.31
N ARG A 79 -8.39 -17.06 1.09
CA ARG A 79 -9.20 -18.20 1.57
C ARG A 79 -9.45 -18.14 3.08
N LEU A 80 -8.41 -17.79 3.84
CA LEU A 80 -8.50 -17.71 5.31
C LEU A 80 -9.42 -16.58 5.78
N ILE A 81 -9.46 -15.45 5.07
CA ILE A 81 -10.39 -14.35 5.37
C ILE A 81 -11.82 -14.71 4.94
N GLU A 82 -12.00 -15.34 3.78
CA GLU A 82 -13.32 -15.79 3.32
C GLU A 82 -13.94 -16.85 4.23
N GLU A 83 -13.13 -17.75 4.81
CA GLU A 83 -13.55 -18.68 5.85
C GLU A 83 -14.00 -17.93 7.11
N ALA A 84 -13.18 -16.99 7.60
CA ALA A 84 -13.51 -16.19 8.78
C ALA A 84 -14.81 -15.38 8.61
N LEU A 85 -14.98 -14.70 7.47
CA LEU A 85 -16.20 -13.92 7.18
C LEU A 85 -17.45 -14.79 7.04
N ARG A 86 -17.31 -16.05 6.59
CA ARG A 86 -18.44 -17.01 6.55
C ARG A 86 -18.85 -17.49 7.93
N GLU A 87 -17.90 -17.63 8.85
CA GLU A 87 -18.15 -18.12 10.21
C GLU A 87 -18.65 -17.01 11.14
N ASP A 88 -17.99 -15.85 11.12
CA ASP A 88 -18.21 -14.74 12.07
C ASP A 88 -19.10 -13.62 11.51
N GLY A 89 -19.32 -13.60 10.20
CA GLY A 89 -20.02 -12.52 9.52
C GLY A 89 -19.13 -11.30 9.29
N PHE A 90 -19.75 -10.14 9.13
CA PHE A 90 -19.08 -8.91 8.74
C PHE A 90 -18.11 -8.38 9.81
N ASN A 91 -16.91 -8.00 9.37
CA ASN A 91 -15.89 -7.33 10.18
C ASN A 91 -15.10 -6.32 9.33
N ASP A 92 -14.95 -5.08 9.81
CA ASP A 92 -14.29 -3.98 9.07
C ASP A 92 -12.89 -4.37 8.57
N SER A 93 -12.07 -4.93 9.46
CA SER A 93 -10.66 -5.25 9.19
C SER A 93 -10.51 -6.42 8.22
N LEU A 94 -11.33 -7.46 8.38
CA LEU A 94 -11.31 -8.62 7.48
C LEU A 94 -11.81 -8.23 6.09
N THR A 95 -12.88 -7.44 6.00
CA THR A 95 -13.45 -6.96 4.73
C THR A 95 -12.45 -6.07 3.98
N LEU A 96 -11.79 -5.14 4.69
CA LEU A 96 -10.73 -4.31 4.12
C LEU A 96 -9.58 -5.16 3.57
N ASN A 97 -9.07 -6.12 4.35
CA ASN A 97 -7.97 -6.97 3.91
C ASN A 97 -8.36 -7.84 2.72
N LEU A 98 -9.58 -8.39 2.68
CA LEU A 98 -10.08 -9.15 1.53
C LEU A 98 -10.06 -8.30 0.26
N GLY A 99 -10.63 -7.08 0.34
CA GLY A 99 -10.62 -6.14 -0.78
C GLY A 99 -9.21 -5.80 -1.26
N GLN A 100 -8.27 -5.58 -0.31
CA GLN A 100 -6.87 -5.31 -0.65
C GLN A 100 -6.17 -6.50 -1.30
N PHE A 101 -6.36 -7.72 -0.79
CA PHE A 101 -5.72 -8.91 -1.35
C PHE A 101 -6.25 -9.24 -2.74
N LEU A 102 -7.56 -9.12 -2.94
CA LEU A 102 -8.19 -9.23 -4.26
C LEU A 102 -7.60 -8.20 -5.23
N ALA A 103 -7.40 -6.95 -4.78
CA ALA A 103 -6.80 -5.90 -5.60
C ALA A 103 -5.35 -6.22 -5.99
N ILE A 104 -4.53 -6.71 -5.05
CA ILE A 104 -3.14 -7.10 -5.30
C ILE A 104 -3.05 -8.27 -6.29
N GLU A 105 -3.96 -9.25 -6.20
CA GLU A 105 -4.06 -10.37 -7.15
C GLU A 105 -4.66 -9.96 -8.51
N GLY A 106 -5.10 -8.70 -8.66
CA GLY A 106 -5.67 -8.17 -9.91
C GLY A 106 -7.16 -8.45 -10.10
N HIS A 107 -7.86 -8.96 -9.08
CA HIS A 107 -9.31 -9.14 -9.06
C HIS A 107 -10.05 -7.83 -8.75
N LEU A 108 -9.80 -6.78 -9.56
CA LEU A 108 -10.20 -5.40 -9.25
C LEU A 108 -11.72 -5.20 -9.11
N ALA A 109 -12.53 -5.88 -9.92
CA ALA A 109 -13.99 -5.77 -9.86
C ALA A 109 -14.57 -6.39 -8.58
N GLU A 110 -14.00 -7.52 -8.15
CA GLU A 110 -14.39 -8.18 -6.91
C GLU A 110 -13.91 -7.40 -5.68
N ALA A 111 -12.67 -6.90 -5.73
CA ALA A 111 -12.14 -5.99 -4.72
C ALA A 111 -13.03 -4.76 -4.53
N ARG A 112 -13.48 -4.15 -5.63
CA ARG A 112 -14.42 -3.02 -5.60
C ARG A 112 -15.72 -3.40 -4.90
N HIS A 113 -16.32 -4.52 -5.28
CA HIS A 113 -17.57 -4.98 -4.68
C HIS A 113 -17.42 -5.19 -3.17
N VAL A 114 -16.36 -5.87 -2.73
CA VAL A 114 -16.07 -6.10 -1.31
C VAL A 114 -15.88 -4.78 -0.55
N LEU A 115 -15.17 -3.81 -1.13
CA LEU A 115 -14.91 -2.52 -0.47
C LEU A 115 -16.12 -1.57 -0.47
N GLU A 116 -16.97 -1.61 -1.50
CA GLU A 116 -18.25 -0.90 -1.50
C GLU A 116 -19.17 -1.45 -0.40
N HIS A 117 -19.23 -2.78 -0.23
CA HIS A 117 -19.93 -3.39 0.91
C HIS A 117 -19.28 -3.02 2.25
N GLY A 118 -17.96 -3.09 2.35
CA GLY A 118 -17.21 -2.66 3.53
C GLY A 118 -17.50 -1.21 3.93
N TYR A 119 -17.65 -0.32 2.95
CA TYR A 119 -18.04 1.05 3.17
C TYR A 119 -19.50 1.19 3.64
N LEU A 120 -20.45 0.45 3.05
CA LEU A 120 -21.86 0.55 3.42
C LEU A 120 -22.17 -0.05 4.79
N ASP A 121 -21.53 -1.17 5.11
CA ASP A 121 -21.82 -1.99 6.30
C ASP A 121 -20.85 -1.74 7.47
N HIS A 122 -19.96 -0.73 7.35
CA HIS A 122 -18.92 -0.44 8.34
C HIS A 122 -19.44 -0.32 9.79
N GLN A 123 -18.64 -0.84 10.72
CA GLN A 123 -18.91 -0.75 12.16
C GLN A 123 -18.24 0.48 12.79
N THR A 124 -17.16 0.98 12.19
CA THR A 124 -16.37 2.08 12.72
C THR A 124 -16.12 3.19 11.70
N PRO A 125 -15.97 4.46 12.12
CA PRO A 125 -15.57 5.55 11.22
C PRO A 125 -14.23 5.29 10.52
N ALA A 126 -13.31 4.60 11.19
CA ALA A 126 -12.02 4.20 10.62
C ALA A 126 -12.19 3.17 9.49
N GLY A 127 -13.06 2.17 9.67
CA GLY A 127 -13.40 1.19 8.63
C GLY A 127 -13.96 1.85 7.37
N ALA A 128 -14.91 2.77 7.53
CA ALA A 128 -15.46 3.55 6.41
C ALA A 128 -14.37 4.33 5.65
N TRP A 129 -13.53 5.07 6.38
CA TRP A 129 -12.45 5.85 5.80
C TRP A 129 -11.43 4.97 5.05
N LEU A 130 -11.04 3.83 5.64
CA LEU A 130 -10.10 2.91 5.01
C LEU A 130 -10.67 2.28 3.73
N CYS A 131 -11.98 1.98 3.70
CA CYS A 131 -12.65 1.51 2.49
C CYS A 131 -12.68 2.58 1.40
N ILE A 132 -13.04 3.84 1.72
CA ILE A 132 -12.98 4.96 0.76
C ILE A 132 -11.56 5.13 0.21
N LYS A 133 -10.55 5.10 1.09
CA LYS A 133 -9.15 5.20 0.70
C LYS A 133 -8.76 4.06 -0.26
N ALA A 134 -9.17 2.82 0.01
CA ALA A 134 -8.92 1.68 -0.88
C ALA A 134 -9.69 1.80 -2.20
N LEU A 135 -10.94 2.26 -2.19
CA LEU A 135 -11.76 2.50 -3.39
C LEU A 135 -11.13 3.56 -4.30
N SER A 136 -10.62 4.66 -3.75
CA SER A 136 -9.88 5.66 -4.53
C SER A 136 -8.65 5.07 -5.23
N ARG A 137 -7.98 4.07 -4.61
CA ARG A 137 -6.84 3.37 -5.22
C ARG A 137 -7.26 2.40 -6.31
N LEU A 138 -8.40 1.74 -6.14
CA LEU A 138 -8.99 0.92 -7.19
C LEU A 138 -9.43 1.76 -8.38
N ALA A 139 -10.02 2.94 -8.16
CA ALA A 139 -10.39 3.87 -9.22
C ALA A 139 -9.19 4.21 -10.10
N ILE A 140 -8.00 4.36 -9.50
CA ILE A 140 -6.74 4.59 -10.23
C ILE A 140 -6.40 3.39 -11.12
N GLU A 141 -6.35 2.16 -10.57
CA GLU A 141 -6.03 0.95 -11.35
C GLU A 141 -7.04 0.70 -12.47
N MET A 142 -8.31 0.97 -12.22
CA MET A 142 -9.37 0.78 -13.20
C MET A 142 -9.48 1.93 -14.21
N HIS A 143 -8.71 3.01 -14.01
CA HIS A 143 -8.86 4.27 -14.74
C HIS A 143 -10.31 4.81 -14.72
N ASP A 144 -11.01 4.62 -13.60
CA ASP A 144 -12.43 4.95 -13.40
C ASP A 144 -12.60 6.32 -12.73
N GLY A 145 -12.67 7.36 -13.56
CA GLY A 145 -12.92 8.73 -13.09
C GLY A 145 -14.33 8.96 -12.53
N VAL A 146 -15.29 8.07 -12.79
CA VAL A 146 -16.64 8.16 -12.22
C VAL A 146 -16.61 7.69 -10.76
N LEU A 147 -15.98 6.55 -10.50
CA LEU A 147 -15.76 6.05 -9.14
C LEU A 147 -14.99 7.09 -8.30
N LEU A 148 -13.91 7.65 -8.84
CA LEU A 148 -13.12 8.66 -8.13
C LEU A 148 -13.96 9.88 -7.70
N LYS A 149 -14.81 10.40 -8.59
CA LYS A 149 -15.72 11.52 -8.27
C LYS A 149 -16.80 11.14 -7.27
N ALA A 150 -17.28 9.90 -7.31
CA ALA A 150 -18.23 9.41 -6.31
C ALA A 150 -17.58 9.42 -4.92
N GLU A 151 -16.34 8.96 -4.80
CA GLU A 151 -15.60 9.01 -3.52
C GLU A 151 -15.38 10.44 -3.02
N GLU A 152 -15.00 11.38 -3.89
CA GLU A 152 -14.88 12.81 -3.53
C GLU A 152 -16.19 13.38 -2.97
N LEU A 153 -17.32 13.03 -3.58
CA LEU A 153 -18.64 13.43 -3.10
C LEU A 153 -18.96 12.81 -1.73
N LEU A 154 -18.66 11.53 -1.54
CA LEU A 154 -18.85 10.84 -0.26
C LEU A 154 -18.00 11.49 0.84
N LEU A 155 -16.77 11.89 0.52
CA LEU A 155 -15.91 12.58 1.47
C LEU A 155 -16.50 13.93 1.89
N SER A 156 -16.99 14.70 0.92
CA SER A 156 -17.65 15.98 1.19
C SER A 156 -18.90 15.80 2.07
N GLN A 157 -19.74 14.79 1.80
CA GLN A 157 -20.94 14.50 2.60
C GLN A 157 -20.63 14.11 4.05
N LYS A 158 -19.45 13.50 4.30
CA LYS A 158 -18.98 13.14 5.63
C LYS A 158 -18.28 14.31 6.35
N GLY A 159 -18.20 15.48 5.73
CA GLY A 159 -17.61 16.69 6.32
C GLY A 159 -16.08 16.71 6.29
N TYR A 160 -15.44 15.87 5.47
CA TYR A 160 -14.00 15.98 5.25
C TYR A 160 -13.68 17.25 4.44
N SER A 161 -12.50 17.84 4.70
CA SER A 161 -12.04 19.02 3.96
C SER A 161 -11.95 18.73 2.46
N SER A 162 -12.32 19.71 1.61
CA SER A 162 -12.16 19.61 0.16
C SER A 162 -10.71 19.31 -0.24
N SER A 163 -9.74 19.75 0.56
CA SER A 163 -8.32 19.50 0.32
C SER A 163 -7.95 18.01 0.37
N VAL A 164 -8.67 17.18 1.12
CA VAL A 164 -8.46 15.71 1.10
C VAL A 164 -8.87 15.15 -0.26
N GLY A 165 -10.02 15.58 -0.78
CA GLY A 165 -10.49 15.23 -2.11
C GLY A 165 -9.50 15.67 -3.19
N GLU A 166 -9.01 16.91 -3.12
CA GLU A 166 -8.01 17.45 -4.06
C GLU A 166 -6.73 16.61 -4.12
N VAL A 167 -6.21 16.15 -2.97
CA VAL A 167 -5.03 15.27 -2.93
C VAL A 167 -5.33 13.91 -3.58
N LEU A 168 -6.51 13.32 -3.35
CA LEU A 168 -6.90 12.07 -4.00
C LEU A 168 -7.03 12.22 -5.52
N SER A 169 -7.66 13.30 -6.00
CA SER A 169 -7.78 13.57 -7.44
C SER A 169 -6.42 13.79 -8.09
N ALA A 170 -5.55 14.57 -7.44
CA ALA A 170 -4.21 14.85 -7.94
C ALA A 170 -3.34 13.58 -8.00
N ARG A 171 -3.51 12.69 -7.02
CA ARG A 171 -2.86 11.38 -7.03
C ARG A 171 -3.32 10.53 -8.22
N ALA A 172 -4.62 10.50 -8.49
CA ALA A 172 -5.15 9.77 -9.64
C ALA A 172 -4.60 10.32 -10.96
N ARG A 173 -4.64 11.64 -11.14
CA ARG A 173 -4.03 12.31 -12.31
C ARG A 173 -2.55 12.00 -12.44
N LEU A 174 -1.79 12.04 -11.35
CA LEU A 174 -0.37 11.66 -11.37
C LEU A 174 -0.18 10.23 -11.86
N TRP A 175 -0.95 9.27 -11.36
CA TRP A 175 -0.87 7.87 -11.79
C TRP A 175 -1.33 7.66 -13.23
N TRP A 176 -2.30 8.43 -13.74
CA TRP A 176 -2.71 8.42 -15.15
C TRP A 176 -1.75 9.20 -16.06
N ASN A 177 -0.72 9.84 -15.48
CA ASN A 177 0.21 10.72 -16.18
C ASN A 177 -0.50 11.93 -16.82
N GLU A 178 -1.46 12.50 -16.09
CA GLU A 178 -2.33 13.63 -16.45
C GLU A 178 -2.24 14.79 -15.43
N SER A 179 -1.11 14.92 -14.74
CA SER A 179 -0.90 16.01 -13.76
C SER A 179 -1.14 17.39 -14.37
N ILE A 180 -1.73 18.29 -13.58
CA ILE A 180 -2.03 19.67 -13.97
C ILE A 180 -1.37 20.67 -13.01
N GLN A 181 -1.36 21.96 -13.37
CA GLN A 181 -0.72 23.01 -12.54
C GLN A 181 -1.29 23.08 -11.12
N ALA A 182 -2.58 22.85 -10.93
CA ALA A 182 -3.18 22.86 -9.59
C ALA A 182 -2.60 21.78 -8.66
N ASP A 183 -2.10 20.68 -9.24
CA ASP A 183 -1.53 19.57 -8.46
C ASP A 183 -0.18 19.94 -7.84
N THR A 184 0.48 21.02 -8.30
CA THR A 184 1.83 21.42 -7.83
C THR A 184 1.81 22.21 -6.53
N HIS A 185 0.65 22.45 -5.91
CA HIS A 185 0.53 23.30 -4.72
C HIS A 185 -0.22 22.65 -3.54
N LEU A 186 -0.30 21.32 -3.51
CA LEU A 186 -1.02 20.59 -2.46
C LEU A 186 -0.26 20.61 -1.12
N GLY A 187 -1.03 20.69 -0.04
CA GLY A 187 -0.55 20.48 1.32
C GLY A 187 -0.77 19.06 1.81
N SER A 188 -0.09 18.67 2.88
CA SER A 188 -0.33 17.41 3.61
C SER A 188 -1.33 17.64 4.74
N TYR A 189 -2.19 16.65 4.98
CA TYR A 189 -3.24 16.67 6.00
C TYR A 189 -3.29 15.34 6.74
N ASP A 190 -3.93 15.29 7.92
CA ASP A 190 -4.01 14.06 8.74
C ASP A 190 -4.55 12.84 7.97
N LEU A 191 -5.52 13.06 7.07
CA LEU A 191 -6.12 12.01 6.25
C LEU A 191 -5.47 11.88 4.86
N ALA A 192 -4.63 12.83 4.47
CA ALA A 192 -3.91 12.84 3.20
C ALA A 192 -2.45 13.30 3.43
N PRO A 193 -1.66 12.56 4.23
CA PRO A 193 -0.31 12.98 4.62
C PRO A 193 0.65 13.04 3.43
N GLU A 194 0.32 12.39 2.31
CA GLU A 194 1.11 12.37 1.08
C GLU A 194 1.05 13.67 0.24
N GLY A 195 0.18 14.63 0.57
CA GLY A 195 -0.17 15.72 -0.36
C GLY A 195 1.03 16.53 -0.87
N GLU A 196 1.97 16.92 0.00
CA GLU A 196 3.20 17.61 -0.41
C GLU A 196 4.09 16.73 -1.32
N GLY A 197 4.13 15.42 -1.07
CA GLY A 197 4.84 14.45 -1.90
C GLY A 197 4.22 14.30 -3.28
N ILE A 198 2.88 14.24 -3.35
CA ILE A 198 2.14 14.24 -4.62
C ILE A 198 2.40 15.54 -5.39
N ALA A 199 2.40 16.69 -4.72
CA ALA A 199 2.69 17.96 -5.37
C ALA A 199 4.09 18.05 -5.97
N CYS A 200 5.10 17.56 -5.24
CA CYS A 200 6.47 17.48 -5.73
C CYS A 200 6.59 16.52 -6.93
N LEU A 201 5.90 15.38 -6.90
CA LEU A 201 5.85 14.48 -8.06
C LEU A 201 5.11 15.08 -9.26
N ALA A 202 4.06 15.86 -9.04
CA ALA A 202 3.39 16.61 -10.10
C ALA A 202 4.34 17.65 -10.73
N ARG A 203 5.09 18.42 -9.91
CA ARG A 203 6.15 19.32 -10.41
C ARG A 203 7.19 18.57 -11.23
N TRP A 204 7.62 17.39 -10.79
CA TRP A 204 8.52 16.55 -11.57
C TRP A 204 7.94 16.16 -12.93
N ARG A 205 6.68 15.72 -12.98
CA ARG A 205 6.02 15.35 -14.24
C ARG A 205 5.84 16.53 -15.19
N LEU A 206 5.64 17.73 -14.66
CA LEU A 206 5.51 18.97 -15.41
C LEU A 206 6.86 19.65 -15.74
N HIS A 207 7.98 19.08 -15.30
CA HIS A 207 9.32 19.66 -15.43
C HIS A 207 9.50 21.02 -14.72
N GLU A 208 8.82 21.19 -13.58
CA GLU A 208 8.80 22.42 -12.77
C GLU A 208 9.41 22.22 -11.36
N ILE A 209 10.34 21.27 -11.21
CA ILE A 209 11.03 21.05 -9.93
C ILE A 209 11.74 22.33 -9.48
N GLN A 210 11.56 22.66 -8.20
CA GLN A 210 12.16 23.81 -7.56
C GLN A 210 13.43 23.39 -6.78
N PRO A 211 14.42 24.30 -6.62
CA PRO A 211 15.65 23.99 -5.87
C PRO A 211 15.41 23.57 -4.40
N ASP A 212 14.34 24.05 -3.78
CA ASP A 212 13.98 23.79 -2.38
C ASP A 212 13.16 22.51 -2.18
N ASP A 213 12.69 21.86 -3.26
CA ASP A 213 11.87 20.64 -3.19
C ASP A 213 12.56 19.51 -2.40
N VAL A 214 13.89 19.37 -2.51
CA VAL A 214 14.64 18.36 -1.76
C VAL A 214 14.61 18.61 -0.26
N ALA A 215 14.72 19.88 0.15
CA ALA A 215 14.65 20.28 1.54
C ALA A 215 13.21 20.15 2.07
N ALA A 216 12.23 20.59 1.29
CA ALA A 216 10.80 20.46 1.61
C ALA A 216 10.39 18.99 1.81
N MET A 217 10.82 18.07 0.95
CA MET A 217 10.52 16.63 1.12
C MET A 217 11.23 16.01 2.33
N THR A 218 12.42 16.51 2.68
CA THR A 218 13.11 16.08 3.91
C THR A 218 12.35 16.56 5.15
N ASP A 219 11.75 17.75 5.10
CA ASP A 219 10.91 18.29 6.16
C ASP A 219 9.59 17.51 6.28
N SER A 220 8.92 17.28 5.15
CA SER A 220 7.66 16.52 5.08
C SER A 220 7.84 15.09 5.58
N LEU A 221 8.96 14.42 5.26
CA LEU A 221 9.28 13.08 5.79
C LEU A 221 9.33 13.04 7.32
N ARG A 222 9.75 14.13 7.99
CA ARG A 222 9.78 14.22 9.46
C ARG A 222 8.39 14.46 10.04
N ARG A 223 7.56 15.26 9.36
CA ARG A 223 6.19 15.59 9.79
C ARG A 223 5.19 14.47 9.53
N ASN A 224 5.38 13.73 8.44
CA ASN A 224 4.42 12.76 7.90
C ASN A 224 5.07 11.36 7.73
N PRO A 225 5.42 10.66 8.83
CA PRO A 225 6.08 9.35 8.74
C PRO A 225 5.23 8.30 8.01
N ASP A 226 3.90 8.43 8.03
CA ASP A 226 2.98 7.52 7.34
C ASP A 226 3.07 7.61 5.81
N ALA A 227 3.46 8.77 5.29
CA ALA A 227 3.69 9.03 3.85
C ALA A 227 5.18 8.96 3.48
N ALA A 228 6.02 8.31 4.30
CA ALA A 228 7.46 8.27 4.09
C ALA A 228 7.86 7.71 2.72
N GLY A 229 7.13 6.71 2.21
CA GLY A 229 7.37 6.13 0.89
C GLY A 229 7.22 7.17 -0.21
N GLU A 230 6.07 7.86 -0.24
CA GLU A 230 5.77 8.93 -1.19
C GLU A 230 6.77 10.09 -1.11
N CYS A 231 7.10 10.56 0.09
CA CYS A 231 8.07 11.64 0.28
C CYS A 231 9.48 11.27 -0.20
N LEU A 232 9.91 10.01 -0.01
CA LEU A 232 11.20 9.53 -0.50
C LEU A 232 11.23 9.43 -2.03
N ILE A 233 10.17 8.93 -2.66
CA ILE A 233 10.04 8.89 -4.12
C ILE A 233 10.07 10.31 -4.70
N ALA A 234 9.30 11.23 -4.10
CA ALA A 234 9.26 12.63 -4.49
C ALA A 234 10.65 13.28 -4.37
N ARG A 235 11.34 13.08 -3.24
CA ARG A 235 12.71 13.58 -3.05
C ARG A 235 13.69 13.00 -4.05
N ALA A 236 13.56 11.72 -4.38
CA ALA A 236 14.39 11.07 -5.40
C ALA A 236 14.21 11.73 -6.76
N MET A 237 12.97 12.00 -7.19
CA MET A 237 12.69 12.61 -8.49
C MET A 237 13.08 14.10 -8.55
N ALA A 238 12.96 14.83 -7.43
CA ALA A 238 13.52 16.18 -7.31
C ALA A 238 15.05 16.18 -7.46
N ARG A 239 15.75 15.29 -6.73
CA ARG A 239 17.21 15.12 -6.85
C ARG A 239 17.65 14.72 -8.26
N LEU A 240 16.90 13.83 -8.89
CA LEU A 240 17.15 13.42 -10.27
C LEU A 240 17.10 14.62 -11.23
N SER A 241 16.05 15.45 -11.11
CA SER A 241 15.84 16.64 -11.93
C SER A 241 16.91 17.72 -11.70
N LEU A 242 17.46 17.79 -10.49
CA LEU A 242 18.57 18.68 -10.12
C LEU A 242 19.96 18.11 -10.45
N GLY A 243 20.04 16.99 -11.19
CA GLY A 243 21.33 16.43 -11.63
C GLY A 243 22.06 15.61 -10.57
N HIS A 244 21.34 15.03 -9.61
CA HIS A 244 21.89 14.18 -8.55
C HIS A 244 21.40 12.72 -8.64
N PRO A 245 21.65 11.99 -9.74
CA PRO A 245 21.04 10.68 -9.99
C PRO A 245 21.44 9.60 -8.97
N ASN A 246 22.69 9.60 -8.47
CA ASN A 246 23.11 8.63 -7.44
C ASN A 246 22.37 8.83 -6.10
N ALA A 247 22.09 10.09 -5.74
CA ALA A 247 21.32 10.39 -4.54
C ALA A 247 19.84 10.01 -4.71
N ALA A 248 19.32 10.14 -5.94
CA ALA A 248 17.98 9.66 -6.30
C ALA A 248 17.87 8.13 -6.19
N VAL A 249 18.88 7.37 -6.66
CA VAL A 249 18.93 5.91 -6.49
C VAL A 249 18.89 5.52 -5.00
N SER A 250 19.67 6.19 -4.15
CA SER A 250 19.68 5.94 -2.71
C SER A 250 18.31 6.16 -2.05
N ASP A 251 17.62 7.24 -2.42
CA ASP A 251 16.28 7.53 -1.90
C ASP A 251 15.23 6.52 -2.38
N CYS A 252 15.31 6.05 -3.63
CA CYS A 252 14.41 5.01 -4.13
C CYS A 252 14.60 3.69 -3.38
N LEU A 253 15.85 3.27 -3.14
CA LEU A 253 16.17 2.07 -2.35
C LEU A 253 15.65 2.17 -0.90
N GLU A 254 15.73 3.34 -0.28
CA GLU A 254 15.15 3.57 1.05
C GLU A 254 13.61 3.50 1.02
N ALA A 255 12.97 4.06 -0.03
CA ALA A 255 11.52 3.95 -0.22
C ALA A 255 11.08 2.48 -0.35
N GLU A 256 11.76 1.71 -1.20
CA GLU A 256 11.53 0.27 -1.38
C GLU A 256 11.68 -0.48 -0.04
N ARG A 257 12.76 -0.22 0.71
CA ARG A 257 12.97 -0.86 2.02
C ARG A 257 11.81 -0.60 2.98
N ARG A 258 11.32 0.64 3.06
CA ARG A 258 10.18 1.02 3.93
C ARG A 258 8.84 0.45 3.49
N LEU A 259 8.67 0.19 2.21
CA LEU A 259 7.45 -0.35 1.63
C LEU A 259 7.44 -1.88 1.60
N SER A 260 8.61 -2.53 1.62
CA SER A 260 8.77 -3.98 1.48
C SER A 260 7.96 -4.80 2.48
N GLY A 261 7.87 -4.36 3.73
CA GLY A 261 7.08 -5.07 4.75
C GLY A 261 5.56 -4.95 4.56
N ARG A 262 5.08 -3.86 3.96
CA ARG A 262 3.63 -3.57 3.84
C ARG A 262 3.06 -3.96 2.50
N SER A 263 3.80 -3.71 1.42
CA SER A 263 3.35 -3.93 0.04
C SER A 263 2.80 -5.34 -0.30
N PRO A 264 3.23 -6.44 0.34
CA PRO A 264 2.61 -7.75 0.07
C PRO A 264 1.18 -7.89 0.57
N CYS A 265 0.75 -7.05 1.53
CA CYS A 265 -0.54 -7.20 2.22
C CYS A 265 -1.35 -5.89 2.30
N GLU A 266 -0.82 -4.76 1.84
CA GLU A 266 -1.49 -3.47 1.83
C GLU A 266 -1.48 -2.88 0.42
N PHE A 267 -2.65 -2.81 -0.21
CA PHE A 267 -2.78 -2.44 -1.62
C PHE A 267 -2.26 -1.03 -1.94
N TRP A 268 -2.45 -0.05 -1.05
CA TRP A 268 -1.87 1.29 -1.24
C TRP A 268 -0.33 1.26 -1.22
N SER A 269 0.28 0.43 -0.35
CA SER A 269 1.73 0.28 -0.30
C SER A 269 2.25 -0.50 -1.49
N TYR A 270 1.48 -1.45 -2.01
CA TYR A 270 1.75 -2.15 -3.26
C TYR A 270 1.85 -1.17 -4.44
N GLN A 271 0.85 -0.30 -4.63
CA GLN A 271 0.88 0.74 -5.68
C GLN A 271 2.05 1.71 -5.50
N THR A 272 2.33 2.16 -4.28
CA THR A 272 3.46 3.06 -4.01
C THR A 272 4.80 2.34 -4.25
N MET A 273 4.92 1.04 -3.95
CA MET A 273 6.10 0.23 -4.26
C MET A 273 6.35 0.16 -5.77
N GLN A 274 5.31 -0.09 -6.57
CA GLN A 274 5.44 -0.11 -8.03
C GLN A 274 5.99 1.21 -8.59
N LEU A 275 5.50 2.35 -8.08
CA LEU A 275 6.03 3.65 -8.43
C LEU A 275 7.49 3.81 -7.98
N ALA A 276 7.83 3.39 -6.75
CA ALA A 276 9.20 3.44 -6.24
C ALA A 276 10.18 2.69 -7.15
N GLN A 277 9.85 1.45 -7.53
CA GLN A 277 10.68 0.62 -8.40
C GLN A 277 10.81 1.20 -9.82
N ALA A 278 9.74 1.77 -10.37
CA ALA A 278 9.78 2.44 -11.67
C ALA A 278 10.66 3.71 -11.66
N CYS A 279 10.56 4.51 -10.59
CA CYS A 279 11.42 5.66 -10.34
C CYS A 279 12.88 5.23 -10.10
N HIS A 280 13.11 4.11 -9.42
CA HIS A 280 14.43 3.55 -9.22
C HIS A 280 15.08 3.15 -10.56
N ALA A 281 14.37 2.44 -11.43
CA ALA A 281 14.86 2.11 -12.77
C ALA A 281 15.21 3.37 -13.58
N THR A 282 14.39 4.42 -13.45
CA THR A 282 14.64 5.73 -14.08
C THR A 282 15.91 6.40 -13.53
N ALA A 283 16.09 6.38 -12.21
CA ALA A 283 17.27 6.94 -11.54
C ALA A 283 18.55 6.17 -11.86
N LEU A 284 18.49 4.84 -11.94
CA LEU A 284 19.62 3.98 -12.38
C LEU A 284 20.06 4.34 -13.80
N LEU A 285 19.12 4.51 -14.72
CA LEU A 285 19.42 4.89 -16.09
C LEU A 285 20.14 6.25 -16.15
N ALA A 286 19.62 7.25 -15.43
CA ALA A 286 20.25 8.57 -15.36
C ALA A 286 21.61 8.57 -14.66
N ALA A 287 21.87 7.62 -13.77
CA ALA A 287 23.17 7.40 -13.14
C ALA A 287 24.19 6.69 -14.06
N GLY A 288 23.82 6.38 -15.32
CA GLY A 288 24.66 5.62 -16.25
C GLY A 288 24.70 4.11 -15.96
N ARG A 289 23.85 3.61 -15.06
CA ARG A 289 23.75 2.18 -14.70
C ARG A 289 22.75 1.46 -15.61
N THR A 290 23.00 1.53 -16.92
CA THR A 290 22.07 1.10 -17.98
C THR A 290 21.67 -0.37 -17.87
N GLN A 291 22.61 -1.26 -17.52
CA GLN A 291 22.33 -2.70 -17.36
C GLN A 291 21.41 -2.96 -16.16
N ASP A 292 21.71 -2.37 -15.00
CA ASP A 292 20.89 -2.48 -13.79
C ASP A 292 19.48 -1.93 -14.03
N ALA A 293 19.37 -0.77 -14.68
CA ALA A 293 18.10 -0.16 -15.04
C ALA A 293 17.26 -1.07 -15.94
N ALA A 294 17.87 -1.67 -16.97
CA ALA A 294 17.19 -2.58 -17.87
C ALA A 294 16.76 -3.89 -17.18
N ALA A 295 17.61 -4.43 -16.29
CA ALA A 295 17.31 -5.64 -15.53
C ALA A 295 16.10 -5.42 -14.60
N LEU A 296 16.16 -4.37 -13.77
CA LEU A 296 15.06 -4.02 -12.87
C LEU A 296 13.76 -3.73 -13.64
N ALA A 297 13.85 -2.96 -14.74
CA ALA A 297 12.70 -2.67 -15.58
C ALA A 297 12.06 -3.92 -16.19
N GLN A 298 12.86 -4.92 -16.60
CA GLN A 298 12.34 -6.20 -17.10
C GLN A 298 11.70 -7.04 -16.00
N GLU A 299 12.30 -7.06 -14.82
CA GLU A 299 11.81 -7.79 -13.65
C GLU A 299 10.41 -7.32 -13.24
N ILE A 300 10.21 -6.00 -13.12
CA ILE A 300 8.96 -5.46 -12.59
C ILE A 300 7.86 -5.29 -13.66
N LEU A 301 8.21 -5.19 -14.95
CA LEU A 301 7.22 -4.95 -16.02
C LEU A 301 5.98 -5.88 -15.99
N PRO A 302 6.10 -7.20 -15.72
CA PRO A 302 4.95 -8.10 -15.69
C PRO A 302 3.91 -7.79 -14.61
N SER A 303 4.31 -7.14 -13.51
CA SER A 303 3.40 -6.82 -12.39
C SER A 303 2.72 -5.46 -12.53
N LEU A 304 3.14 -4.62 -13.50
CA LEU A 304 2.64 -3.25 -13.66
C LEU A 304 1.37 -3.18 -14.50
N HIS A 305 0.40 -2.39 -14.05
CA HIS A 305 -0.82 -2.11 -14.80
C HIS A 305 -0.53 -1.23 -16.02
N ARG A 306 -1.01 -1.65 -17.19
CA ARG A 306 -0.76 -0.94 -18.45
C ARG A 306 -1.44 0.42 -18.48
N GLY A 307 -0.71 1.45 -18.89
CA GLY A 307 -1.23 2.81 -19.00
C GLY A 307 -1.02 3.67 -17.76
N LEU A 308 -0.73 3.08 -16.60
CA LEU A 308 -0.36 3.85 -15.41
C LEU A 308 1.11 4.31 -15.47
N LEU A 309 1.41 5.38 -14.74
CA LEU A 309 2.71 6.03 -14.70
C LEU A 309 3.89 5.06 -14.43
N PRO A 310 3.83 4.12 -13.45
CA PRO A 310 4.91 3.16 -13.25
C PRO A 310 5.23 2.35 -14.52
N TYR A 311 4.20 1.88 -15.23
CA TYR A 311 4.37 1.15 -16.48
C TYR A 311 4.99 2.04 -17.57
N LEU A 312 4.53 3.28 -17.71
CA LEU A 312 5.05 4.22 -18.69
C LEU A 312 6.54 4.51 -18.47
N LEU A 313 6.96 4.73 -17.22
CA LEU A 313 8.36 4.96 -16.85
C LEU A 313 9.24 3.76 -17.19
N VAL A 314 8.82 2.55 -16.80
CA VAL A 314 9.55 1.31 -17.13
C VAL A 314 9.69 1.11 -18.63
N ARG A 315 8.63 1.38 -19.40
CA ARG A 315 8.68 1.33 -20.87
C ARG A 315 9.66 2.34 -21.47
N GLN A 316 9.74 3.54 -20.91
CA GLN A 316 10.72 4.55 -21.32
C GLN A 316 12.16 4.07 -21.05
N VAL A 317 12.42 3.51 -19.86
CA VAL A 317 13.74 2.93 -19.52
C VAL A 317 14.14 1.83 -20.52
N LEU A 318 13.23 0.90 -20.83
CA LEU A 318 13.47 -0.18 -21.79
C LEU A 318 13.65 0.31 -23.23
N ALA A 319 13.02 1.42 -23.62
CA ALA A 319 13.22 2.02 -24.93
C ALA A 319 14.60 2.69 -25.05
N SER A 320 14.99 3.47 -24.05
CA SER A 320 16.27 4.18 -24.00
C SER A 320 17.48 3.24 -23.99
N THR A 321 17.38 2.13 -23.25
CA THR A 321 18.44 1.10 -23.16
C THR A 321 18.67 0.36 -24.49
N LYS A 322 17.64 0.23 -25.35
CA LYS A 322 17.77 -0.36 -26.70
C LYS A 322 18.34 0.61 -27.73
N GLY A 323 18.08 1.91 -27.55
CA GLY A 323 18.52 2.96 -28.47
C GLY A 323 20.01 3.27 -28.42
N GLY A 324 20.67 3.06 -27.27
CA GLY A 324 22.09 3.39 -27.06
C GLY A 324 23.11 2.42 -27.68
N ASN A 325 22.66 1.33 -28.32
CA ASN A 325 23.54 0.33 -28.96
C ASN A 325 23.61 0.47 -30.50
N ARG A 326 23.21 1.63 -31.05
CA ARG A 326 23.35 1.96 -32.48
C ARG A 326 24.40 3.05 -32.66
#